data_AF-A0AAJ2C8D8-F1
#
_entry.id   AF-A0AAJ2C8D8-F1
#
_cell.length_a   1.000
_cell.length_b   1.000
_cell.length_c   1.000
_cell.angle_alpha   90.00
_cell.angle_beta   90.00
_cell.angle_gamma   90.00
#
_symmetry.space_group_name_H-M   'P 1'
#
loop_
_entity.id
_entity.type
_entity.pdbx_description
1 polymer ?
#
loop_
_entity_poly.entity_id
_entity_poly.type
_entity_poly.pdbx_seq_one_letter_code
_entity_poly.pdbx_strand_id
1 'polypeptide(L)'
;MNKIEFLSKEPVQAFIKWIAPKLDGDDSFIHSYMMKRPKGSVWECNSIYSAFENYKWGFTCYHPIRQIRFTGKTFEDCKVLLEELGDGLRKSVDNNDSELCQKYCIAILDWGGVMHGNKQKVEALGADISSYLKNCTDKLNPNIFDTKGSYYEDIIMTAGFTKIYSLLVNDFVIYDGRVGAALGLLVRMFCEEKGLSIIPSELLFAFGNAKGDVYGIDNKRNPSNNLYTFPLLTQNKKHTENNIRANWLLKEILDKTESKFSKIDSREQLRAFESALFMIGYDVSQANHLKFNKATKRLPTWGGKSTFEYDGSVENGTKINFGSKNIAFVSNEQYQMLLNTFLGKTVCIGTSRTSTPSGSLGEWLINNITKTAIASYVGAILVEEGYASKNKDVIIFK
;
A
#
# COMPACT_ATOMS: atom_id res chain seq x y z
N MET A 1 27.60 1.71 2.20
CA MET A 1 27.02 3.06 2.16
C MET A 1 26.44 3.30 3.53
N ASN A 2 26.80 4.40 4.17
CA ASN A 2 26.21 4.82 5.44
C ASN A 2 25.07 5.84 5.23
N LYS A 3 24.38 6.23 6.32
CA LYS A 3 23.24 7.17 6.29
C LYS A 3 23.57 8.49 5.58
N ILE A 4 24.72 9.10 5.89
CA ILE A 4 25.13 10.39 5.32
C ILE A 4 25.40 10.26 3.81
N GLU A 5 26.13 9.21 3.42
CA GLU A 5 26.39 8.90 2.01
C GLU A 5 25.10 8.65 1.22
N PHE A 6 24.10 8.01 1.84
CA PHE A 6 22.79 7.76 1.23
C PHE A 6 21.97 9.05 1.05
N LEU A 7 21.82 9.85 2.10
CA LEU A 7 20.97 11.05 2.10
C LEU A 7 21.56 12.22 1.30
N SER A 8 22.86 12.19 1.02
CA SER A 8 23.54 13.18 0.15
C SER A 8 23.35 12.92 -1.34
N LYS A 9 22.75 11.79 -1.74
CA LYS A 9 22.53 11.45 -3.15
C LYS A 9 21.43 12.32 -3.74
N GLU A 10 21.73 12.92 -4.90
CA GLU A 10 20.79 13.81 -5.59
C GLU A 10 19.41 13.16 -5.83
N PRO A 11 19.31 11.89 -6.30
CA PRO A 11 17.99 11.28 -6.49
C PRO A 11 17.20 11.11 -5.19
N VAL A 12 17.88 10.87 -4.07
CA VAL A 12 17.26 10.72 -2.74
C VAL A 12 16.72 12.07 -2.28
N GLN A 13 17.50 13.14 -2.41
CA GLN A 13 17.07 14.50 -2.06
C GLN A 13 15.91 14.98 -2.95
N ALA A 14 15.98 14.72 -4.25
CA ALA A 14 14.91 15.03 -5.20
C ALA A 14 13.61 14.27 -4.87
N PHE A 15 13.72 13.00 -4.46
CA PHE A 15 12.58 12.21 -4.02
C PHE A 15 11.96 12.75 -2.72
N ILE A 16 12.76 13.10 -1.72
CA ILE A 16 12.28 13.69 -0.46
C ILE A 16 11.49 14.98 -0.74
N LYS A 17 12.03 15.86 -1.61
CA LYS A 17 11.32 17.08 -2.02
C LYS A 17 10.01 16.78 -2.77
N TRP A 18 10.00 15.74 -3.59
CA TRP A 18 8.83 15.35 -4.38
C TRP A 18 7.71 14.72 -3.54
N ILE A 19 8.05 13.91 -2.54
CA ILE A 19 7.07 13.23 -1.68
C ILE A 19 6.47 14.16 -0.62
N ALA A 20 7.19 15.22 -0.21
CA ALA A 20 6.73 16.17 0.80
C ALA A 20 5.28 16.67 0.60
N PRO A 21 4.88 17.22 -0.57
CA PRO A 21 3.50 17.66 -0.78
C PRO A 21 2.47 16.51 -0.81
N LYS A 22 2.92 15.27 -1.01
CA LYS A 22 2.09 14.05 -1.03
C LYS A 22 1.79 13.51 0.36
N LEU A 23 2.49 14.02 1.38
CA LEU A 23 2.29 13.59 2.76
C LEU A 23 0.88 13.91 3.25
N ASP A 24 0.40 15.13 3.05
CA ASP A 24 -0.88 15.57 3.60
C ASP A 24 -1.61 16.63 2.76
N GLY A 25 -1.09 16.99 1.58
CA GLY A 25 -1.77 17.88 0.65
C GLY A 25 -3.07 17.25 0.13
N ASP A 26 -4.11 18.07 -0.04
CA ASP A 26 -5.40 17.60 -0.53
C ASP A 26 -5.27 17.02 -1.94
N ASP A 27 -5.81 15.81 -2.13
CA ASP A 27 -5.77 15.05 -3.39
C ASP A 27 -4.36 14.88 -4.01
N SER A 28 -3.31 15.06 -3.20
CA SER A 28 -1.90 14.99 -3.62
C SER A 28 -1.43 13.56 -3.92
N PHE A 29 -2.11 12.56 -3.34
CA PHE A 29 -1.85 11.15 -3.58
C PHE A 29 -3.15 10.34 -3.48
N ILE A 30 -3.75 10.05 -4.63
CA ILE A 30 -4.98 9.26 -4.72
C ILE A 30 -4.64 7.79 -4.94
N HIS A 31 -5.11 6.93 -4.05
CA HIS A 31 -4.96 5.49 -4.21
C HIS A 31 -6.18 4.76 -3.66
N SER A 32 -6.59 3.68 -4.32
CA SER A 32 -7.72 2.85 -3.88
C SER A 32 -7.61 1.42 -4.38
N TYR A 33 -8.25 0.50 -3.67
CA TYR A 33 -8.35 -0.91 -4.06
C TYR A 33 -9.53 -1.62 -3.37
N MET A 34 -9.87 -2.80 -3.89
CA MET A 34 -10.85 -3.69 -3.28
C MET A 34 -10.20 -4.56 -2.20
N MET A 35 -10.71 -4.49 -0.97
CA MET A 35 -10.27 -5.36 0.12
C MET A 35 -10.86 -6.77 -0.02
N LYS A 36 -10.01 -7.78 0.24
CA LYS A 36 -10.49 -9.17 0.41
C LYS A 36 -11.21 -9.36 1.75
N ARG A 37 -10.91 -8.54 2.76
CA ARG A 37 -11.47 -8.63 4.13
C ARG A 37 -11.64 -7.23 4.75
N PRO A 38 -12.88 -6.79 5.05
CA PRO A 38 -14.15 -7.44 4.69
C PRO A 38 -14.31 -7.51 3.16
N LYS A 39 -14.88 -8.60 2.66
CA LYS A 39 -14.92 -8.89 1.22
C LYS A 39 -15.75 -7.83 0.50
N GLY A 40 -15.15 -7.18 -0.50
CA GLY A 40 -15.85 -6.23 -1.36
C GLY A 40 -15.93 -4.80 -0.82
N SER A 41 -15.28 -4.48 0.31
CA SER A 41 -15.14 -3.09 0.72
C SER A 41 -14.05 -2.39 -0.07
N VAL A 42 -14.27 -1.13 -0.43
CA VAL A 42 -13.25 -0.25 -0.99
C VAL A 42 -12.43 0.34 0.14
N TRP A 43 -11.11 0.33 -0.03
CA TRP A 43 -10.20 1.17 0.77
C TRP A 43 -9.65 2.24 -0.16
N GLU A 44 -9.53 3.48 0.33
CA GLU A 44 -9.05 4.62 -0.44
C GLU A 44 -8.33 5.64 0.44
N CYS A 45 -7.47 6.45 -0.19
CA CYS A 45 -6.81 7.59 0.41
C CYS A 45 -6.60 8.69 -0.64
N ASN A 46 -6.46 9.95 -0.19
CA ASN A 46 -6.20 11.11 -1.04
C ASN A 46 -4.90 11.87 -0.68
N SER A 47 -4.18 11.37 0.32
CA SER A 47 -2.83 11.73 0.73
C SER A 47 -2.20 10.54 1.48
N ILE A 48 -0.89 10.53 1.67
CA ILE A 48 -0.23 9.49 2.48
C ILE A 48 -0.73 9.52 3.93
N TYR A 49 -0.99 10.70 4.49
CA TYR A 49 -1.54 10.85 5.84
C TYR A 49 -2.95 10.28 5.94
N SER A 50 -3.81 10.54 4.94
CA SER A 50 -5.15 9.92 4.93
C SER A 50 -5.10 8.39 4.82
N ALA A 51 -4.04 7.81 4.25
CA ALA A 51 -3.84 6.35 4.27
C ALA A 51 -3.58 5.84 5.69
N PHE A 52 -2.87 6.63 6.52
CA PHE A 52 -2.72 6.38 7.95
C PHE A 52 -4.05 6.56 8.69
N GLU A 53 -4.80 7.64 8.44
CA GLU A 53 -6.12 7.86 9.06
C GLU A 53 -7.09 6.71 8.75
N ASN A 54 -7.02 6.18 7.53
CA ASN A 54 -7.81 5.04 7.05
C ASN A 54 -7.17 3.69 7.37
N TYR A 55 -6.17 3.62 8.27
CA TYR A 55 -5.56 2.36 8.68
C TYR A 55 -6.61 1.42 9.26
N LYS A 56 -6.72 0.24 8.65
CA LYS A 56 -7.67 -0.78 9.07
C LYS A 56 -7.18 -2.17 8.69
N TRP A 57 -6.54 -2.83 9.65
CA TRP A 57 -6.03 -4.18 9.47
C TRP A 57 -6.28 -5.05 10.70
N GLY A 58 -7.21 -6.00 10.56
CA GLY A 58 -7.58 -6.89 11.66
C GLY A 58 -6.44 -7.81 12.09
N PHE A 59 -6.21 -7.93 13.39
CA PHE A 59 -5.26 -8.86 13.99
C PHE A 59 -5.88 -9.66 15.13
N THR A 60 -5.24 -10.78 15.43
CA THR A 60 -5.43 -11.59 16.63
C THR A 60 -4.04 -11.92 17.13
N CYS A 61 -3.82 -11.85 18.44
CA CYS A 61 -2.57 -12.26 19.06
C CYS A 61 -2.84 -12.95 20.41
N TYR A 62 -2.13 -14.02 20.70
CA TYR A 62 -2.08 -14.60 22.05
C TYR A 62 -0.99 -13.94 22.89
N HIS A 63 -1.38 -13.32 24.02
CA HIS A 63 -0.42 -12.65 24.89
C HIS A 63 0.41 -13.67 25.70
N PRO A 64 1.75 -13.58 25.69
CA PRO A 64 2.62 -14.64 26.22
C PRO A 64 2.52 -14.85 27.73
N ILE A 65 2.30 -13.78 28.51
CA ILE A 65 2.18 -13.84 29.97
C ILE A 65 0.75 -13.93 30.47
N ARG A 66 -0.10 -13.01 30.02
CA ARG A 66 -1.51 -12.93 30.45
C ARG A 66 -2.36 -14.11 29.99
N GLN A 67 -1.90 -14.87 29.00
CA GLN A 67 -2.62 -16.03 28.43
C GLN A 67 -4.04 -15.67 27.94
N ILE A 68 -4.22 -14.43 27.48
CA ILE A 68 -5.45 -13.93 26.89
C ILE A 68 -5.26 -13.64 25.41
N ARG A 69 -6.36 -13.70 24.65
CA ARG A 69 -6.40 -13.37 23.23
C ARG A 69 -6.74 -11.89 23.06
N PHE A 70 -5.85 -11.13 22.43
CA PHE A 70 -6.10 -9.77 21.98
C PHE A 70 -6.59 -9.76 20.55
N THR A 71 -7.57 -8.91 20.25
CA THR A 71 -8.07 -8.70 18.89
C THR A 71 -8.29 -7.22 18.66
N GLY A 72 -7.86 -6.73 17.51
CA GLY A 72 -7.99 -5.33 17.15
C GLY A 72 -7.96 -5.16 15.64
N LYS A 73 -8.14 -3.93 15.17
CA LYS A 73 -8.10 -3.62 13.73
C LYS A 73 -7.60 -2.21 13.41
N THR A 74 -7.47 -1.35 14.39
CA THR A 74 -7.04 0.04 14.24
C THR A 74 -5.56 0.20 14.57
N PHE A 75 -5.00 1.35 14.22
CA PHE A 75 -3.63 1.69 14.60
C PHE A 75 -3.48 1.72 16.13
N GLU A 76 -4.44 2.31 16.84
CA GLU A 76 -4.42 2.41 18.30
C GLU A 76 -4.50 1.03 18.96
N ASP A 77 -5.32 0.11 18.44
CA ASP A 77 -5.36 -1.27 18.94
C ASP A 77 -3.98 -1.95 18.80
N CYS A 78 -3.31 -1.75 17.66
CA CYS A 78 -1.96 -2.28 17.42
C CYS A 78 -0.96 -1.65 18.39
N LYS A 79 -1.01 -0.32 18.57
CA LYS A 79 -0.11 0.43 19.44
C LYS A 79 -0.12 -0.12 20.86
N VAL A 80 -1.30 -0.21 21.48
CA VAL A 80 -1.46 -0.72 22.86
C VAL A 80 -0.82 -2.10 23.03
N LEU A 81 -1.10 -3.01 22.10
CA LEU A 81 -0.53 -4.36 22.15
C LEU A 81 0.99 -4.36 21.94
N LEU A 82 1.49 -3.60 20.95
CA LEU A 82 2.91 -3.58 20.61
C LEU A 82 3.77 -2.88 21.68
N GLU A 83 3.22 -1.91 22.40
CA GLU A 83 3.86 -1.32 23.58
C GLU A 83 4.04 -2.38 24.67
N GLU A 84 2.99 -3.14 25.01
CA GLU A 84 3.04 -4.22 26.01
C GLU A 84 4.03 -5.34 25.59
N LEU A 85 3.95 -5.80 24.34
CA LEU A 85 4.87 -6.83 23.82
C LEU A 85 6.32 -6.32 23.73
N GLY A 86 6.51 -5.06 23.33
CA GLY A 86 7.83 -4.44 23.20
C GLY A 86 8.52 -4.26 24.54
N ASP A 87 7.78 -3.78 25.56
CA ASP A 87 8.29 -3.65 26.92
C ASP A 87 8.71 -5.00 27.50
N GLY A 88 7.88 -6.02 27.30
CA GLY A 88 8.18 -7.38 27.71
C GLY A 88 9.40 -7.96 27.01
N LEU A 89 9.51 -7.78 25.69
CA LEU A 89 10.64 -8.23 24.90
C LEU A 89 11.94 -7.56 25.34
N ARG A 90 11.96 -6.22 25.46
CA ARG A 90 13.13 -5.46 25.92
C ARG A 90 13.63 -5.94 27.29
N LYS A 91 12.72 -6.06 28.26
CA LYS A 91 13.05 -6.58 29.61
C LYS A 91 13.63 -7.99 29.56
N SER A 92 13.07 -8.87 28.73
CA SER A 92 13.58 -10.24 28.61
C SER A 92 14.97 -10.32 27.97
N VAL A 93 15.26 -9.45 26.99
CA VAL A 93 16.59 -9.33 26.38
C VAL A 93 17.60 -8.78 27.39
N ASP A 94 17.25 -7.71 28.12
CA ASP A 94 18.13 -7.08 29.10
C ASP A 94 18.48 -8.02 30.26
N ASN A 95 17.53 -8.85 30.69
CA ASN A 95 17.72 -9.84 31.76
C ASN A 95 18.36 -11.16 31.28
N ASN A 96 18.67 -11.29 29.99
CA ASN A 96 19.11 -12.56 29.37
C ASN A 96 18.14 -13.74 29.62
N ASP A 97 16.84 -13.47 29.70
CA ASP A 97 15.79 -14.48 29.87
C ASP A 97 15.37 -15.03 28.50
N SER A 98 16.07 -16.08 28.05
CA SER A 98 15.87 -16.67 26.73
C SER A 98 14.50 -17.31 26.56
N GLU A 99 13.92 -17.88 27.61
CA GLU A 99 12.57 -18.48 27.52
C GLU A 99 11.50 -17.40 27.32
N LEU A 100 11.56 -16.32 28.11
CA LEU A 100 10.61 -15.23 28.00
C LEU A 100 10.80 -14.46 26.69
N CYS A 101 12.05 -14.25 26.26
CA CYS A 101 12.38 -13.64 24.99
C CYS A 101 11.78 -14.41 23.80
N GLN A 102 11.89 -15.74 23.81
CA GLN A 102 11.27 -16.60 22.82
C GLN A 102 9.74 -16.46 22.80
N LYS A 103 9.10 -16.42 23.97
CA LYS A 103 7.63 -16.24 24.09
C LYS A 103 7.17 -14.91 23.49
N TYR A 104 7.86 -13.80 23.78
CA TYR A 104 7.53 -12.50 23.18
C TYR A 104 7.77 -12.47 21.67
N CYS A 105 8.88 -13.04 21.18
CA CYS A 105 9.13 -13.17 19.75
C CYS A 105 8.01 -13.93 19.04
N ILE A 106 7.55 -15.05 19.61
CA ILE A 106 6.44 -15.84 19.07
C ILE A 106 5.13 -15.03 19.05
N ALA A 107 4.81 -14.30 20.13
CA ALA A 107 3.62 -13.46 20.17
C ALA A 107 3.64 -12.35 19.11
N ILE A 108 4.80 -11.73 18.86
CA ILE A 108 4.97 -10.72 17.80
C ILE A 108 4.76 -11.34 16.40
N LEU A 109 5.25 -12.56 16.17
CA LEU A 109 5.03 -13.28 14.93
C LEU A 109 3.56 -13.68 14.73
N ASP A 110 2.85 -14.02 15.81
CA ASP A 110 1.42 -14.32 15.82
C ASP A 110 0.59 -13.08 15.48
N TRP A 111 0.83 -11.95 16.18
CA TRP A 111 0.23 -10.64 15.87
C TRP A 111 0.39 -10.27 14.39
N GLY A 112 1.59 -10.45 13.85
CA GLY A 112 1.91 -10.13 12.47
C GLY A 112 1.33 -11.11 11.43
N GLY A 113 0.74 -12.24 11.85
CA GLY A 113 0.27 -13.30 10.95
C GLY A 113 1.38 -13.96 10.13
N VAL A 114 2.58 -14.05 10.70
CA VAL A 114 3.83 -14.46 10.03
C VAL A 114 4.55 -15.60 10.76
N MET A 115 3.81 -16.42 11.52
CA MET A 115 4.34 -17.59 12.23
C MET A 115 5.00 -18.62 11.32
N HIS A 116 4.42 -18.89 10.14
CA HIS A 116 4.93 -19.92 9.23
C HIS A 116 6.37 -19.64 8.80
N GLY A 117 7.27 -20.60 9.03
CA GLY A 117 8.70 -20.53 8.75
C GLY A 117 9.53 -19.61 9.68
N ASN A 118 8.91 -18.64 10.38
CA ASN A 118 9.62 -17.77 11.31
C ASN A 118 9.63 -18.32 12.74
N LYS A 119 8.60 -19.05 13.16
CA LYS A 119 8.56 -19.71 14.48
C LYS A 119 9.77 -20.62 14.67
N GLN A 120 10.05 -21.46 13.67
CA GLN A 120 11.19 -22.40 13.68
C GLN A 120 12.54 -21.67 13.77
N LYS A 121 12.68 -20.50 13.14
CA LYS A 121 13.90 -19.68 13.24
C LYS A 121 14.08 -19.10 14.64
N VAL A 122 13.00 -18.63 15.26
CA VAL A 122 12.99 -18.18 16.66
C VAL A 122 13.30 -19.35 17.61
N GLU A 123 12.72 -20.52 17.37
CA GLU A 123 12.98 -21.74 18.16
C GLU A 123 14.43 -22.22 18.03
N ALA A 124 15.00 -22.16 16.82
CA ALA A 124 16.37 -22.60 16.55
C ALA A 124 17.46 -21.74 17.21
N LEU A 125 17.16 -20.48 17.58
CA LEU A 125 18.07 -19.64 18.35
C LEU A 125 18.24 -20.13 19.80
N GLY A 126 17.28 -20.91 20.32
CA GLY A 126 17.39 -21.57 21.62
C GLY A 126 17.80 -20.65 22.77
N ALA A 127 18.78 -21.08 23.55
CA ALA A 127 19.29 -20.33 24.71
C ALA A 127 20.04 -19.04 24.31
N ASP A 128 20.45 -18.89 23.06
CA ASP A 128 21.20 -17.74 22.56
C ASP A 128 20.30 -16.61 22.05
N ILE A 129 18.97 -16.77 22.05
CA ILE A 129 18.07 -15.77 21.46
C ILE A 129 18.24 -14.36 22.06
N SER A 130 18.40 -14.25 23.38
CA SER A 130 18.56 -12.95 24.04
C SER A 130 19.87 -12.26 23.65
N SER A 131 20.99 -13.00 23.65
CA SER A 131 22.30 -12.47 23.24
C SER A 131 22.33 -12.15 21.74
N TYR A 132 21.69 -13.00 20.93
CA TYR A 132 21.50 -12.78 19.50
C TYR A 132 20.74 -11.49 19.20
N LEU A 133 19.61 -11.26 19.85
CA LEU A 133 18.81 -10.05 19.64
C LEU A 133 19.54 -8.79 20.11
N LYS A 134 20.25 -8.86 21.24
CA LYS A 134 21.10 -7.77 21.72
C LYS A 134 22.21 -7.42 20.72
N ASN A 135 22.87 -8.43 20.14
CA ASN A 135 23.85 -8.20 19.09
C ASN A 135 23.19 -7.59 17.83
N CYS A 136 21.98 -8.04 17.47
CA CYS A 136 21.24 -7.47 16.35
C CYS A 136 20.87 -6.01 16.58
N THR A 137 20.54 -5.57 17.80
CA THR A 137 20.20 -4.16 18.05
C THR A 137 21.37 -3.23 17.75
N ASP A 138 22.58 -3.63 18.11
CA ASP A 138 23.79 -2.86 17.82
C ASP A 138 24.07 -2.86 16.32
N LYS A 139 24.02 -4.04 15.68
CA LYS A 139 24.32 -4.19 14.26
C LYS A 139 23.31 -3.48 13.35
N LEU A 140 22.03 -3.41 13.74
CA LEU A 140 20.94 -2.82 12.95
C LEU A 140 20.68 -1.34 13.25
N ASN A 141 21.43 -0.73 14.18
CA ASN A 141 21.25 0.68 14.53
C ASN A 141 21.43 1.57 13.28
N PRO A 142 20.36 2.23 12.79
CA PRO A 142 20.43 2.99 11.55
C PRO A 142 21.45 4.14 11.58
N ASN A 143 21.78 4.68 12.75
CA ASN A 143 22.71 5.82 12.84
C ASN A 143 24.18 5.44 12.61
N ILE A 144 24.53 4.17 12.80
CA ILE A 144 25.91 3.67 12.63
C ILE A 144 26.04 2.59 11.55
N PHE A 145 24.92 2.16 10.96
CA PHE A 145 24.92 1.09 9.96
C PHE A 145 25.69 1.50 8.69
N ASP A 146 26.52 0.58 8.17
CA ASP A 146 27.18 0.72 6.87
C ASP A 146 26.99 -0.52 5.99
N THR A 147 26.32 -0.34 4.85
CA THR A 147 26.08 -1.43 3.89
C THR A 147 27.35 -1.98 3.24
N LYS A 148 28.51 -1.32 3.36
CA LYS A 148 29.81 -1.82 2.87
C LYS A 148 30.37 -2.95 3.74
N GLY A 149 29.90 -3.10 4.98
CA GLY A 149 30.33 -4.16 5.88
C GLY A 149 29.71 -5.53 5.57
N SER A 150 30.30 -6.58 6.15
CA SER A 150 29.73 -7.95 6.19
C SER A 150 29.27 -8.37 7.59
N TYR A 151 29.44 -7.50 8.59
CA TYR A 151 29.18 -7.80 10.02
C TYR A 151 27.72 -8.11 10.35
N TYR A 152 26.80 -7.87 9.42
CA TYR A 152 25.35 -8.08 9.56
C TYR A 152 24.82 -9.23 8.70
N GLU A 153 25.68 -9.99 8.03
CA GLU A 153 25.26 -11.09 7.14
C GLU A 153 24.69 -12.30 7.91
N ASP A 154 24.99 -12.41 9.20
CA ASP A 154 24.46 -13.41 10.13
C ASP A 154 23.06 -13.06 10.69
N ILE A 155 22.56 -11.85 10.44
CA ILE A 155 21.25 -11.40 10.92
C ILE A 155 20.14 -12.10 10.13
N ILE A 156 19.11 -12.62 10.78
CA ILE A 156 17.97 -13.26 10.16
C ILE A 156 16.99 -12.17 9.74
N MET A 157 17.01 -11.77 8.47
CA MET A 157 16.10 -10.75 7.95
C MET A 157 14.94 -11.37 7.18
N THR A 158 13.75 -11.25 7.78
CA THR A 158 12.47 -11.65 7.17
C THR A 158 11.39 -10.66 7.58
N ALA A 159 10.25 -10.67 6.90
CA ALA A 159 9.09 -9.87 7.31
C ALA A 159 8.57 -10.17 8.74
N GLY A 160 8.94 -11.31 9.33
CA GLY A 160 8.66 -11.63 10.73
C GLY A 160 9.69 -11.02 11.67
N PHE A 161 10.98 -11.17 11.35
CA PHE A 161 12.05 -10.62 12.16
C PHE A 161 12.10 -9.09 12.13
N THR A 162 11.71 -8.43 11.02
CA THR A 162 11.56 -6.97 11.01
C THR A 162 10.53 -6.48 12.05
N LYS A 163 9.51 -7.29 12.39
CA LYS A 163 8.55 -6.97 13.46
C LYS A 163 9.20 -7.02 14.83
N ILE A 164 9.97 -8.06 15.09
CA ILE A 164 10.73 -8.23 16.34
C ILE A 164 11.72 -7.07 16.49
N TYR A 165 12.53 -6.80 15.46
CA TYR A 165 13.51 -5.71 15.47
C TYR A 165 12.86 -4.32 15.64
N SER A 166 11.68 -4.10 15.05
CA SER A 166 10.97 -2.82 15.19
C SER A 166 10.50 -2.50 16.62
N LEU A 167 10.54 -3.48 17.54
CA LEU A 167 10.25 -3.29 18.96
C LEU A 167 11.52 -3.24 19.84
N LEU A 168 12.70 -3.46 19.26
CA LEU A 168 13.98 -3.47 19.94
C LEU A 168 14.90 -2.32 19.51
N VAL A 169 14.85 -1.95 18.24
CA VAL A 169 15.71 -0.93 17.64
C VAL A 169 14.91 0.35 17.45
N ASN A 170 15.47 1.46 17.93
CA ASN A 170 14.88 2.79 17.74
C ASN A 170 14.84 3.17 16.25
N ASP A 171 13.78 3.87 15.84
CA ASP A 171 13.58 4.32 14.47
C ASP A 171 13.67 3.20 13.42
N PHE A 172 13.14 2.02 13.75
CA PHE A 172 13.21 0.83 12.90
C PHE A 172 11.83 0.39 12.39
N VAL A 173 11.67 0.45 11.08
CA VAL A 173 10.44 0.17 10.33
C VAL A 173 10.27 -1.33 10.11
N ILE A 174 9.03 -1.83 10.24
CA ILE A 174 8.61 -3.14 9.76
C ILE A 174 8.65 -3.13 8.24
N TYR A 175 9.79 -3.49 7.67
CA TYR A 175 9.93 -3.65 6.24
C TYR A 175 9.38 -5.01 5.80
N ASP A 176 8.06 -5.05 5.63
CA ASP A 176 7.39 -6.20 5.02
C ASP A 176 7.14 -6.01 3.53
N GLY A 177 6.57 -7.03 2.89
CA GLY A 177 6.35 -7.01 1.45
C GLY A 177 5.41 -5.90 0.97
N ARG A 178 4.54 -5.35 1.83
CA ARG A 178 3.66 -4.22 1.49
C ARG A 178 4.40 -2.90 1.58
N VAL A 179 5.16 -2.68 2.66
CA VAL A 179 5.96 -1.46 2.79
C VAL A 179 6.92 -1.31 1.61
N GLY A 180 7.58 -2.41 1.21
CA GLY A 180 8.41 -2.42 -0.01
C GLY A 180 7.62 -2.13 -1.30
N ALA A 181 6.39 -2.65 -1.43
CA ALA A 181 5.53 -2.37 -2.58
C ALA A 181 5.09 -0.90 -2.66
N ALA A 182 4.70 -0.30 -1.53
CA ALA A 182 4.32 1.11 -1.46
C ALA A 182 5.49 2.03 -1.79
N LEU A 183 6.68 1.76 -1.24
CA LEU A 183 7.89 2.50 -1.59
C LEU A 183 8.22 2.37 -3.08
N GLY A 184 8.12 1.17 -3.65
CA GLY A 184 8.31 0.95 -5.07
C GLY A 184 7.30 1.75 -5.93
N LEU A 185 6.02 1.78 -5.53
CA LEU A 185 5.00 2.58 -6.21
C LEU A 185 5.34 4.07 -6.17
N LEU A 186 5.68 4.61 -5.00
CA LEU A 186 6.02 6.02 -4.84
C LEU A 186 7.26 6.39 -5.65
N VAL A 187 8.29 5.55 -5.65
CA VAL A 187 9.51 5.76 -6.46
C VAL A 187 9.19 5.69 -7.95
N ARG A 188 8.33 4.77 -8.38
CA ARG A 188 7.89 4.71 -9.77
C ARG A 188 7.19 6.00 -10.19
N MET A 189 6.21 6.45 -9.41
CA MET A 189 5.49 7.70 -9.69
C MET A 189 6.44 8.90 -9.76
N PHE A 190 7.44 8.95 -8.88
CA PHE A 190 8.52 9.95 -8.94
C PHE A 190 9.30 9.87 -10.25
N CYS A 191 9.73 8.66 -10.67
CA CYS A 191 10.47 8.49 -11.92
C CYS A 191 9.62 8.89 -13.14
N GLU A 192 8.33 8.55 -13.15
CA GLU A 192 7.39 8.91 -14.20
C GLU A 192 7.18 10.43 -14.29
N GLU A 193 6.94 11.10 -13.16
CA GLU A 193 6.70 12.55 -13.11
C GLU A 193 7.97 13.35 -13.45
N LYS A 194 9.15 12.83 -13.11
CA LYS A 194 10.44 13.45 -13.45
C LYS A 194 11.00 13.04 -14.82
N GLY A 195 10.37 12.09 -15.51
CA GLY A 195 10.83 11.58 -16.80
C GLY A 195 12.18 10.84 -16.73
N LEU A 196 12.46 10.16 -15.62
CA LEU A 196 13.71 9.39 -15.47
C LEU A 196 13.67 8.14 -16.34
N SER A 197 14.75 7.84 -17.06
CA SER A 197 14.83 6.66 -17.92
C SER A 197 15.02 5.35 -17.15
N ILE A 198 15.57 5.42 -15.92
CA ILE A 198 15.83 4.28 -15.05
C ILE A 198 15.52 4.64 -13.60
N ILE A 199 15.24 3.63 -12.77
CA ILE A 199 15.10 3.80 -11.33
C ILE A 199 16.48 4.06 -10.73
N PRO A 200 16.68 5.14 -9.94
CA PRO A 200 17.91 5.34 -9.18
C PRO A 200 18.19 4.17 -8.23
N SER A 201 19.42 3.66 -8.22
CA SER A 201 19.80 2.45 -7.47
C SER A 201 19.57 2.55 -5.96
N GLU A 202 19.65 3.77 -5.44
CA GLU A 202 19.43 4.13 -4.05
C GLU A 202 17.96 4.02 -3.65
N LEU A 203 17.06 4.26 -4.59
CA LEU A 203 15.60 4.20 -4.42
C LEU A 203 15.01 2.87 -4.92
N LEU A 204 15.85 1.91 -5.34
CA LEU A 204 15.43 0.62 -5.85
C LEU A 204 15.01 -0.33 -4.71
N PHE A 205 13.81 -0.10 -4.19
CA PHE A 205 13.24 -0.86 -3.08
C PHE A 205 12.69 -2.23 -3.52
N ALA A 206 13.02 -3.27 -2.75
CA ALA A 206 12.53 -4.62 -3.00
C ALA A 206 11.16 -4.86 -2.34
N PHE A 207 10.27 -5.56 -3.03
CA PHE A 207 8.93 -5.87 -2.53
C PHE A 207 8.72 -7.38 -2.29
N GLY A 208 7.69 -7.74 -1.53
CA GLY A 208 7.38 -9.14 -1.23
C GLY A 208 6.12 -9.61 -1.94
N ASN A 209 6.03 -10.92 -2.23
CA ASN A 209 4.84 -11.49 -2.88
C ASN A 209 3.58 -11.41 -2.01
N ALA A 210 2.44 -11.13 -2.62
CA ALA A 210 1.15 -11.31 -1.99
C ALA A 210 0.90 -12.81 -1.69
N LYS A 211 0.30 -13.10 -0.52
CA LYS A 211 -0.03 -14.48 -0.16
C LYS A 211 -1.09 -15.02 -1.13
N GLY A 212 -0.74 -16.06 -1.89
CA GLY A 212 -1.65 -16.76 -2.80
C GLY A 212 -1.74 -16.20 -4.22
N ASP A 213 -0.95 -15.17 -4.56
CA ASP A 213 -0.83 -14.71 -5.95
C ASP A 213 0.31 -15.48 -6.66
N VAL A 214 0.17 -15.72 -7.96
CA VAL A 214 1.22 -16.34 -8.79
C VAL A 214 2.42 -15.40 -8.89
N TYR A 215 3.63 -15.95 -8.87
CA TYR A 215 4.86 -15.17 -9.10
C TYR A 215 4.76 -14.40 -10.42
N GLY A 216 4.88 -13.07 -10.40
CA GLY A 216 4.96 -12.25 -11.61
C GLY A 216 3.96 -11.09 -11.69
N ILE A 217 3.36 -10.91 -12.88
CA ILE A 217 2.56 -9.74 -13.28
C ILE A 217 1.25 -9.62 -12.47
N ASP A 218 0.63 -10.74 -12.10
CA ASP A 218 -0.63 -10.75 -11.33
C ASP A 218 -0.45 -10.56 -9.82
N ASN A 219 0.78 -10.32 -9.36
CA ASN A 219 1.04 -10.01 -7.97
C ASN A 219 0.61 -8.57 -7.68
N LYS A 220 -0.43 -8.43 -6.85
CA LYS A 220 -0.97 -7.14 -6.41
C LYS A 220 0.04 -6.19 -5.78
N ARG A 221 1.15 -6.73 -5.27
CA ARG A 221 2.24 -5.95 -4.66
C ARG A 221 3.33 -5.55 -5.62
N ASN A 222 3.26 -5.93 -6.89
CA ASN A 222 4.29 -5.62 -7.87
C ASN A 222 4.20 -4.16 -8.33
N PRO A 223 5.15 -3.29 -7.95
CA PRO A 223 5.13 -1.90 -8.40
C PRO A 223 5.76 -1.75 -9.79
N SER A 224 6.21 -2.83 -10.44
CA SER A 224 6.85 -2.75 -11.76
C SER A 224 5.85 -2.44 -12.88
N ASN A 225 6.35 -1.85 -13.96
CA ASN A 225 5.67 -1.71 -15.24
C ASN A 225 6.65 -2.01 -16.39
N ASN A 226 6.30 -1.66 -17.63
CA ASN A 226 7.16 -1.92 -18.80
C ASN A 226 8.51 -1.19 -18.77
N LEU A 227 8.61 -0.05 -18.08
CA LEU A 227 9.82 0.79 -18.04
C LEU A 227 10.63 0.60 -16.74
N TYR A 228 9.93 0.41 -15.62
CA TYR A 228 10.52 0.37 -14.29
C TYR A 228 10.33 -1.01 -13.67
N THR A 229 11.44 -1.70 -13.39
CA THR A 229 11.44 -3.04 -12.80
C THR A 229 11.96 -3.02 -11.37
N PHE A 230 11.19 -3.55 -10.42
CA PHE A 230 11.56 -3.64 -9.01
C PHE A 230 11.91 -5.09 -8.62
N PRO A 231 12.90 -5.30 -7.74
CA PRO A 231 13.31 -6.64 -7.33
C PRO A 231 12.39 -7.25 -6.26
N LEU A 232 12.33 -8.59 -6.21
CA LEU A 232 11.70 -9.32 -5.12
C LEU A 232 12.62 -9.45 -3.90
N LEU A 233 12.03 -9.44 -2.71
CA LEU A 233 12.67 -9.81 -1.44
C LEU A 233 12.96 -11.32 -1.42
N THR A 234 14.17 -11.68 -1.84
CA THR A 234 14.64 -13.08 -1.95
C THR A 234 15.89 -13.36 -1.15
N GLN A 235 16.71 -12.34 -0.87
CA GLN A 235 18.01 -12.48 -0.22
C GLN A 235 18.05 -11.71 1.10
N ASN A 236 18.60 -12.35 2.12
CA ASN A 236 18.72 -11.83 3.48
C ASN A 236 19.43 -10.46 3.51
N LYS A 237 20.66 -10.41 2.96
CA LYS A 237 21.47 -9.18 2.86
C LYS A 237 20.71 -8.03 2.19
N LYS A 238 20.09 -8.31 1.04
CA LYS A 238 19.32 -7.31 0.29
C LYS A 238 18.10 -6.82 1.07
N HIS A 239 17.41 -7.70 1.81
CA HIS A 239 16.31 -7.30 2.69
C HIS A 239 16.82 -6.36 3.79
N THR A 240 17.93 -6.70 4.47
CA THR A 240 18.53 -5.84 5.50
C THR A 240 18.88 -4.46 4.96
N GLU A 241 19.57 -4.39 3.82
CA GLU A 241 19.92 -3.11 3.20
C GLU A 241 18.68 -2.29 2.81
N ASN A 242 17.65 -2.93 2.27
CA ASN A 242 16.39 -2.27 1.91
C ASN A 242 15.68 -1.70 3.15
N ASN A 243 15.64 -2.46 4.25
CA ASN A 243 15.04 -2.01 5.50
C ASN A 243 15.78 -0.82 6.09
N ILE A 244 17.12 -0.87 6.11
CA ILE A 244 17.95 0.23 6.63
C ILE A 244 17.81 1.49 5.78
N ARG A 245 17.83 1.37 4.45
CA ARG A 245 17.60 2.53 3.56
C ARG A 245 16.20 3.12 3.75
N ALA A 246 15.20 2.27 3.97
CA ALA A 246 13.85 2.75 4.28
C ALA A 246 13.80 3.48 5.63
N ASN A 247 14.49 3.00 6.67
CA ASN A 247 14.61 3.71 7.94
C ASN A 247 15.21 5.10 7.74
N TRP A 248 16.33 5.19 7.02
CA TRP A 248 16.99 6.46 6.71
C TRP A 248 16.07 7.40 5.93
N LEU A 249 15.46 6.90 4.86
CA LEU A 249 14.62 7.71 3.98
C LEU A 249 13.37 8.23 4.70
N LEU A 250 12.62 7.34 5.36
CA LEU A 250 11.36 7.71 6.01
C LEU A 250 11.59 8.63 7.19
N LYS A 251 12.65 8.42 7.97
CA LYS A 251 13.02 9.31 9.06
C LYS A 251 13.44 10.68 8.54
N GLU A 252 14.26 10.75 7.48
CA GLU A 252 14.66 12.02 6.88
C GLU A 252 13.46 12.78 6.31
N ILE A 253 12.50 12.10 5.68
CA ILE A 253 11.25 12.73 5.22
C ILE A 253 10.53 13.39 6.39
N LEU A 254 10.33 12.67 7.50
CA LEU A 254 9.64 13.22 8.68
C LEU A 254 10.40 14.39 9.30
N ASP A 255 11.73 14.32 9.34
CA ASP A 255 12.57 15.35 9.95
C ASP A 255 12.69 16.62 9.07
N LYS A 256 12.52 16.49 7.75
CA LYS A 256 12.67 17.59 6.78
C LYS A 256 11.38 18.17 6.24
N THR A 257 10.23 17.57 6.58
CA THR A 257 8.93 18.02 6.08
C THR A 257 8.01 18.37 7.24
N GLU A 258 7.30 19.48 7.09
CA GLU A 258 6.17 19.81 7.95
C GLU A 258 4.90 19.26 7.32
N SER A 259 4.24 18.34 8.00
CA SER A 259 2.98 17.73 7.56
C SER A 259 2.10 17.40 8.76
N LYS A 260 0.89 16.88 8.53
CA LYS A 260 0.05 16.32 9.58
C LYS A 260 0.75 15.22 10.39
N PHE A 261 1.72 14.49 9.82
CA PHE A 261 2.54 13.54 10.61
C PHE A 261 3.34 14.25 11.71
N SER A 262 3.81 15.49 11.47
CA SER A 262 4.57 16.27 12.46
C SER A 262 3.76 16.62 13.71
N LYS A 263 2.42 16.46 13.67
CA LYS A 263 1.50 16.69 14.80
C LYS A 263 1.30 15.45 15.67
N ILE A 264 1.74 14.28 15.22
CA ILE A 264 1.74 13.03 15.99
C ILE A 264 2.93 13.06 16.96
N ASP A 265 2.82 12.39 18.11
CA ASP A 265 3.93 12.19 19.04
C ASP A 265 5.17 11.69 18.29
N SER A 266 6.33 12.30 18.55
CA SER A 266 7.56 12.05 17.79
C SER A 266 8.02 10.59 17.82
N ARG A 267 7.66 9.82 18.87
CA ARG A 267 7.97 8.40 18.99
C ARG A 267 7.08 7.53 18.10
N GLU A 268 5.95 8.06 17.65
CA GLU A 268 4.94 7.36 16.86
C GLU A 268 4.95 7.77 15.39
N GLN A 269 5.53 8.92 15.03
CA GLN A 269 5.53 9.45 13.67
C GLN A 269 6.01 8.44 12.62
N LEU A 270 7.14 7.77 12.88
CA LEU A 270 7.69 6.79 11.95
C LEU A 270 6.77 5.58 11.81
N ARG A 271 6.16 5.14 12.90
CA ARG A 271 5.20 4.02 12.91
C ARG A 271 3.92 4.38 12.17
N ALA A 272 3.42 5.59 12.35
CA ALA A 272 2.26 6.11 11.64
C ALA A 272 2.53 6.15 10.13
N PHE A 273 3.67 6.68 9.70
CA PHE A 273 4.06 6.71 8.30
C PHE A 273 4.25 5.30 7.71
N GLU A 274 4.94 4.40 8.43
CA GLU A 274 5.02 2.99 8.05
C GLU A 274 3.63 2.36 7.85
N SER A 275 2.69 2.64 8.76
CA SER A 275 1.36 2.03 8.70
C SER A 275 0.54 2.52 7.50
N ALA A 276 0.72 3.78 7.07
CA ALA A 276 0.21 4.27 5.80
C ALA A 276 0.78 3.46 4.63
N LEU A 277 2.10 3.27 4.58
CA LEU A 277 2.76 2.48 3.54
C LEU A 277 2.31 1.01 3.54
N PHE A 278 2.06 0.44 4.72
CA PHE A 278 1.54 -0.91 4.84
C PHE A 278 0.14 -1.06 4.21
N MET A 279 -0.72 -0.05 4.35
CA MET A 279 -2.03 -0.02 3.72
C MET A 279 -1.92 0.20 2.21
N ILE A 280 -1.20 1.23 1.77
CA ILE A 280 -0.94 1.52 0.34
C ILE A 280 -0.38 0.28 -0.37
N GLY A 281 0.58 -0.39 0.27
CA GLY A 281 1.25 -1.56 -0.29
C GLY A 281 0.43 -2.85 -0.28
N TYR A 282 -0.83 -2.80 0.14
CA TYR A 282 -1.73 -3.96 0.05
C TYR A 282 -1.96 -4.38 -1.41
N ASP A 283 -2.21 -3.41 -2.28
CA ASP A 283 -2.46 -3.60 -3.70
C ASP A 283 -2.04 -2.36 -4.51
N VAL A 284 -0.85 -2.41 -5.10
CA VAL A 284 -0.30 -1.36 -5.97
C VAL A 284 -0.58 -1.63 -7.46
N SER A 285 -1.26 -2.73 -7.81
CA SER A 285 -1.57 -3.06 -9.20
C SER A 285 -2.52 -2.05 -9.83
N GLN A 286 -3.47 -1.53 -9.05
CA GLN A 286 -4.47 -0.54 -9.50
C GLN A 286 -3.87 0.85 -9.74
N ALA A 287 -2.70 1.15 -9.17
CA ALA A 287 -2.01 2.41 -9.43
C ALA A 287 -1.39 2.50 -10.84
N ASN A 288 -1.38 1.39 -11.60
CA ASN A 288 -1.10 1.41 -13.04
C ASN A 288 -2.27 2.01 -13.85
N HIS A 289 -3.46 2.15 -13.24
CA HIS A 289 -4.72 2.34 -13.94
C HIS A 289 -5.50 3.58 -13.49
N LEU A 290 -4.86 4.52 -12.78
CA LEU A 290 -5.52 5.75 -12.30
C LEU A 290 -4.61 6.95 -12.58
N LYS A 291 -4.40 7.28 -13.86
CA LYS A 291 -3.85 8.58 -14.26
C LYS A 291 -4.96 9.63 -14.23
N PHE A 292 -5.30 10.13 -13.03
CA PHE A 292 -6.19 11.29 -12.90
C PHE A 292 -5.41 12.60 -13.11
N ASN A 293 -4.80 12.77 -14.29
CA ASN A 293 -4.13 14.02 -14.71
C ASN A 293 -5.05 14.92 -15.56
N LYS A 294 -6.37 14.72 -15.53
CA LYS A 294 -7.33 15.57 -16.22
C LYS A 294 -8.24 16.27 -15.20
N ALA A 295 -8.45 17.57 -15.41
CA ALA A 295 -9.41 18.37 -14.66
C ALA A 295 -10.76 17.64 -14.59
N THR A 296 -11.36 17.60 -13.40
CA THR A 296 -12.68 17.03 -13.14
C THR A 296 -13.68 17.56 -14.18
N LYS A 297 -14.31 16.64 -14.91
CA LYS A 297 -15.33 17.00 -15.90
C LYS A 297 -16.72 16.84 -15.32
N ARG A 298 -17.59 17.81 -15.57
CA ARG A 298 -19.00 17.76 -15.18
C ARG A 298 -19.87 17.48 -16.39
N LEU A 299 -20.68 16.43 -16.33
CA LEU A 299 -21.59 16.03 -17.41
C LEU A 299 -23.03 15.89 -16.92
N PRO A 300 -24.03 16.12 -17.80
CA PRO A 300 -25.38 15.68 -17.52
C PRO A 300 -25.45 14.15 -17.53
N THR A 301 -26.25 13.59 -16.63
CA THR A 301 -26.65 12.17 -16.68
C THR A 301 -27.29 11.83 -18.03
N TRP A 302 -27.29 10.55 -18.41
CA TRP A 302 -27.92 10.08 -19.66
C TRP A 302 -29.34 10.63 -19.85
N GLY A 303 -30.18 10.64 -18.81
CA GLY A 303 -31.53 11.19 -18.86
C GLY A 303 -31.62 12.72 -18.82
N GLY A 304 -30.51 13.43 -18.60
CA GLY A 304 -30.45 14.90 -18.53
C GLY A 304 -31.06 15.51 -17.27
N LYS A 305 -31.51 14.71 -16.30
CA LYS A 305 -32.25 15.18 -15.12
C LYS A 305 -31.37 15.73 -13.99
N SER A 306 -30.09 15.43 -14.02
CA SER A 306 -29.09 15.87 -13.04
C SER A 306 -27.70 15.83 -13.68
N THR A 307 -26.72 16.44 -13.01
CA THR A 307 -25.31 16.39 -13.39
C THR A 307 -24.53 15.47 -12.46
N PHE A 308 -23.40 14.99 -12.94
CA PHE A 308 -22.40 14.27 -12.17
C PHE A 308 -21.01 14.75 -12.58
N GLU A 309 -20.01 14.42 -11.77
CA GLU A 309 -18.62 14.74 -12.05
C GLU A 309 -17.82 13.46 -12.22
N TYR A 310 -16.78 13.50 -13.04
CA TYR A 310 -15.84 12.41 -13.09
C TYR A 310 -14.41 12.91 -13.32
N ASP A 311 -13.47 12.17 -12.73
CA ASP A 311 -12.05 12.31 -12.95
C ASP A 311 -11.59 11.20 -13.89
N GLY A 312 -10.59 11.47 -14.74
CA GLY A 312 -9.94 10.48 -15.61
C GLY A 312 -10.46 10.45 -17.05
N SER A 313 -10.40 9.27 -17.66
CA SER A 313 -10.86 9.03 -19.04
C SER A 313 -11.20 7.56 -19.27
N VAL A 314 -11.92 7.23 -20.33
CA VAL A 314 -12.18 5.85 -20.74
C VAL A 314 -10.87 5.07 -20.92
N GLU A 315 -9.83 5.73 -21.44
CA GLU A 315 -8.50 5.15 -21.64
C GLU A 315 -7.75 4.86 -20.34
N ASN A 316 -7.92 5.69 -19.30
CA ASN A 316 -7.17 5.61 -18.05
C ASN A 316 -8.03 5.19 -16.84
N GLY A 317 -9.29 4.82 -17.05
CA GLY A 317 -10.25 4.62 -15.98
C GLY A 317 -10.87 5.92 -15.46
N THR A 318 -12.03 5.79 -14.82
CA THR A 318 -12.78 6.92 -14.27
C THR A 318 -13.16 6.72 -12.81
N LYS A 319 -13.09 7.82 -12.05
CA LYS A 319 -13.75 7.99 -10.75
C LYS A 319 -14.98 8.86 -10.99
N ILE A 320 -16.18 8.33 -10.75
CA ILE A 320 -17.46 8.97 -11.03
C ILE A 320 -18.11 9.39 -9.72
N ASN A 321 -18.23 10.69 -9.49
CA ASN A 321 -18.89 11.30 -8.34
C ASN A 321 -20.34 11.67 -8.71
N PHE A 322 -21.34 11.07 -8.03
CA PHE A 322 -22.75 11.29 -8.34
C PHE A 322 -23.66 11.32 -7.10
N GLY A 323 -24.79 12.01 -7.23
CA GLY A 323 -25.63 12.32 -6.08
C GLY A 323 -24.89 13.18 -5.06
N SER A 324 -25.29 13.14 -3.79
CA SER A 324 -24.67 13.98 -2.76
C SER A 324 -23.32 13.45 -2.27
N LYS A 325 -23.09 12.12 -2.25
CA LYS A 325 -21.88 11.49 -1.68
C LYS A 325 -21.52 10.13 -2.29
N ASN A 326 -22.01 9.75 -3.47
CA ASN A 326 -21.71 8.43 -4.04
C ASN A 326 -20.55 8.51 -5.03
N ILE A 327 -19.70 7.48 -5.00
CA ILE A 327 -18.55 7.34 -5.89
C ILE A 327 -18.63 5.96 -6.55
N ALA A 328 -18.33 5.88 -7.84
CA ALA A 328 -18.09 4.64 -8.55
C ALA A 328 -16.77 4.70 -9.30
N PHE A 329 -16.09 3.56 -9.40
CA PHE A 329 -14.85 3.42 -10.15
C PHE A 329 -15.07 2.47 -11.32
N VAL A 330 -14.54 2.83 -12.49
CA VAL A 330 -14.49 1.99 -13.67
C VAL A 330 -13.07 2.00 -14.20
N SER A 331 -12.35 0.88 -14.15
CA SER A 331 -10.96 0.81 -14.63
C SER A 331 -10.88 0.83 -16.15
N ASN A 332 -9.70 1.11 -16.72
CA ASN A 332 -9.50 1.02 -18.16
C ASN A 332 -9.72 -0.42 -18.67
N GLU A 333 -9.32 -1.47 -17.94
CA GLU A 333 -9.58 -2.87 -18.34
C GLU A 333 -11.09 -3.11 -18.47
N GLN A 334 -11.86 -2.60 -17.51
CA GLN A 334 -13.30 -2.72 -17.51
C GLN A 334 -13.92 -1.96 -18.69
N TYR A 335 -13.41 -0.77 -19.01
CA TYR A 335 -13.78 -0.05 -20.23
C TYR A 335 -13.40 -0.83 -21.50
N GLN A 336 -12.21 -1.44 -21.57
CA GLN A 336 -11.79 -2.24 -22.72
C GLN A 336 -12.67 -3.48 -22.88
N MET A 337 -13.01 -4.18 -21.80
CA MET A 337 -13.96 -5.30 -21.83
C MET A 337 -15.33 -4.86 -22.35
N LEU A 338 -15.81 -3.71 -21.88
CA LEU A 338 -17.08 -3.12 -22.31
C LEU A 338 -17.03 -2.78 -23.81
N LEU A 339 -16.01 -2.06 -24.25
CA LEU A 339 -15.84 -1.66 -25.65
C LEU A 339 -15.72 -2.88 -26.55
N ASN A 340 -14.90 -3.88 -26.19
CA ASN A 340 -14.77 -5.13 -26.95
C ASN A 340 -16.10 -5.91 -27.02
N THR A 341 -16.91 -5.85 -25.95
CA THR A 341 -18.21 -6.52 -25.92
C THR A 341 -19.21 -5.85 -26.86
N PHE A 342 -19.19 -4.52 -26.94
CA PHE A 342 -20.22 -3.73 -27.62
C PHE A 342 -19.76 -3.06 -28.92
N LEU A 343 -18.51 -3.24 -29.35
CA LEU A 343 -17.96 -2.61 -30.56
C LEU A 343 -18.90 -2.78 -31.77
N GLY A 344 -19.26 -1.67 -32.40
CA GLY A 344 -20.18 -1.63 -33.55
C GLY A 344 -21.63 -2.02 -33.24
N LYS A 345 -22.02 -2.22 -31.97
CA LYS A 345 -23.38 -2.59 -31.57
C LYS A 345 -24.21 -1.37 -31.17
N THR A 346 -25.51 -1.51 -31.40
CA THR A 346 -26.54 -0.60 -30.90
C THR A 346 -27.31 -1.31 -29.80
N VAL A 347 -27.30 -0.77 -28.58
CA VAL A 347 -27.96 -1.42 -27.42
C VAL A 347 -28.71 -0.40 -26.57
N CYS A 348 -29.74 -0.85 -25.86
CA CYS A 348 -30.41 -0.02 -24.85
C CYS A 348 -29.42 0.40 -23.76
N ILE A 349 -29.55 1.63 -23.25
CA ILE A 349 -28.70 2.12 -22.18
C ILE A 349 -28.98 1.40 -20.84
N GLY A 350 -30.24 1.08 -20.56
CA GLY A 350 -30.65 0.39 -19.34
C GLY A 350 -30.35 1.16 -18.04
N THR A 351 -30.77 2.41 -17.90
CA THR A 351 -30.51 3.23 -16.70
C THR A 351 -31.32 2.82 -15.46
N SER A 352 -32.33 1.95 -15.61
CA SER A 352 -33.19 1.51 -14.50
C SER A 352 -32.41 0.66 -13.48
N ARG A 353 -32.69 0.89 -12.19
CA ARG A 353 -32.16 0.13 -11.05
C ARG A 353 -32.92 -1.17 -10.78
N THR A 354 -34.19 -1.25 -11.14
CA THR A 354 -35.10 -2.32 -10.73
C THR A 354 -35.66 -3.12 -11.91
N SER A 355 -35.46 -2.64 -13.13
CA SER A 355 -36.02 -3.22 -14.35
C SER A 355 -35.08 -2.99 -15.53
N THR A 356 -33.83 -3.46 -15.40
CA THR A 356 -32.80 -3.26 -16.43
C THR A 356 -33.08 -4.19 -17.62
N PRO A 357 -33.24 -3.67 -18.86
CA PRO A 357 -33.54 -4.51 -20.02
C PRO A 357 -32.42 -5.51 -20.31
N SER A 358 -32.76 -6.73 -20.71
CA SER A 358 -31.75 -7.73 -21.08
C SER A 358 -31.00 -7.31 -22.36
N GLY A 359 -29.70 -7.58 -22.40
CA GLY A 359 -28.79 -7.13 -23.46
C GLY A 359 -28.43 -5.65 -23.41
N SER A 360 -28.86 -4.91 -22.39
CA SER A 360 -28.54 -3.48 -22.24
C SER A 360 -27.15 -3.24 -21.65
N LEU A 361 -26.61 -2.04 -21.87
CA LEU A 361 -25.38 -1.61 -21.21
C LEU A 361 -25.50 -1.71 -19.68
N GLY A 362 -26.63 -1.27 -19.13
CA GLY A 362 -26.86 -1.31 -17.69
C GLY A 362 -26.84 -2.72 -17.09
N GLU A 363 -27.41 -3.70 -17.79
CA GLU A 363 -27.38 -5.09 -17.33
C GLU A 363 -25.94 -5.61 -17.31
N TRP A 364 -25.19 -5.33 -18.38
CA TRP A 364 -23.79 -5.74 -18.46
C TRP A 364 -22.94 -5.11 -17.36
N LEU A 365 -23.11 -3.81 -17.08
CA LEU A 365 -22.40 -3.12 -16.00
C LEU A 365 -22.72 -3.73 -14.61
N ILE A 366 -23.99 -4.10 -14.37
CA ILE A 366 -24.43 -4.74 -13.12
C ILE A 366 -23.81 -6.13 -12.93
N ASN A 367 -23.60 -6.85 -14.03
CA ASN A 367 -23.09 -8.21 -14.00
C ASN A 367 -21.56 -8.27 -13.97
N ASN A 368 -20.87 -7.29 -14.57
CA ASN A 368 -19.42 -7.35 -14.79
C ASN A 368 -18.62 -6.32 -13.99
N ILE A 369 -19.22 -5.22 -13.54
CA ILE A 369 -18.51 -4.11 -12.89
C ILE A 369 -18.99 -3.87 -11.46
N THR A 370 -20.25 -3.48 -11.28
CA THR A 370 -20.77 -3.11 -9.95
C THR A 370 -22.28 -3.29 -9.86
N LYS A 371 -22.79 -3.74 -8.71
CA LYS A 371 -24.23 -3.85 -8.46
C LYS A 371 -24.94 -2.49 -8.42
N THR A 372 -24.19 -1.40 -8.32
CA THR A 372 -24.73 -0.04 -8.43
C THR A 372 -25.09 0.26 -9.89
N ALA A 373 -26.31 0.71 -10.16
CA ALA A 373 -26.68 1.10 -11.51
C ALA A 373 -25.97 2.40 -11.92
N ILE A 374 -24.87 2.24 -12.68
CA ILE A 374 -24.01 3.36 -13.13
C ILE A 374 -24.13 3.65 -14.63
N ALA A 375 -25.03 2.96 -15.35
CA ALA A 375 -25.20 3.11 -16.81
C ALA A 375 -25.48 4.55 -17.25
N SER A 376 -26.22 5.30 -16.43
CA SER A 376 -26.55 6.69 -16.70
C SER A 376 -25.34 7.62 -16.68
N TYR A 377 -24.24 7.22 -16.04
CA TYR A 377 -23.00 8.00 -15.96
C TYR A 377 -22.01 7.49 -17.00
N VAL A 378 -21.79 6.17 -17.02
CA VAL A 378 -20.87 5.51 -17.96
C VAL A 378 -21.23 5.79 -19.41
N GLY A 379 -22.53 5.71 -19.77
CA GLY A 379 -22.96 6.03 -21.13
C GLY A 379 -22.69 7.48 -21.53
N ALA A 380 -22.86 8.43 -20.60
CA ALA A 380 -22.58 9.84 -20.88
C ALA A 380 -21.08 10.09 -21.09
N ILE A 381 -20.22 9.46 -20.30
CA ILE A 381 -18.75 9.52 -20.46
C ILE A 381 -18.33 8.94 -21.82
N LEU A 382 -18.85 7.77 -22.21
CA LEU A 382 -18.51 7.14 -23.48
C LEU A 382 -18.86 8.01 -24.69
N VAL A 383 -19.98 8.75 -24.61
CA VAL A 383 -20.40 9.69 -25.66
C VAL A 383 -19.50 10.93 -25.68
N GLU A 384 -19.26 11.52 -24.51
CA GLU A 384 -18.37 12.69 -24.36
C GLU A 384 -16.97 12.43 -24.90
N GLU A 385 -16.41 11.25 -24.61
CA GLU A 385 -15.06 10.89 -25.03
C GLU A 385 -15.01 10.23 -26.42
N GLY A 386 -16.13 10.21 -27.13
CA GLY A 386 -16.18 9.87 -28.55
C GLY A 386 -16.27 8.38 -28.88
N TYR A 387 -16.31 7.49 -27.88
CA TYR A 387 -16.41 6.02 -28.04
C TYR A 387 -17.82 5.55 -28.45
N ALA A 388 -18.83 6.38 -28.23
CA ALA A 388 -20.20 6.08 -28.60
C ALA A 388 -20.95 7.33 -29.07
N SER A 389 -22.15 7.13 -29.62
CA SER A 389 -23.12 8.20 -29.84
C SER A 389 -24.44 7.88 -29.14
N LYS A 390 -25.19 8.94 -28.80
CA LYS A 390 -26.47 8.85 -28.10
C LYS A 390 -27.64 9.01 -29.06
N ASN A 391 -28.60 8.10 -28.98
CA ASN A 391 -29.91 8.27 -29.61
C ASN A 391 -31.03 7.86 -28.63
N LYS A 392 -31.66 8.86 -27.99
CA LYS A 392 -32.70 8.65 -26.95
C LYS A 392 -32.23 7.67 -25.85
N ASP A 393 -32.86 6.50 -25.77
CA ASP A 393 -32.60 5.46 -24.77
C ASP A 393 -31.60 4.39 -25.26
N VAL A 394 -30.94 4.67 -26.37
CA VAL A 394 -30.04 3.74 -27.06
C VAL A 394 -28.65 4.37 -27.17
N ILE A 395 -27.64 3.56 -26.89
CA ILE A 395 -26.23 3.88 -27.10
C ILE A 395 -25.71 3.12 -28.31
N ILE A 396 -25.00 3.82 -29.18
CA ILE A 396 -24.44 3.28 -30.43
C ILE A 396 -22.91 3.32 -30.28
N PHE A 397 -22.28 2.16 -30.15
CA PHE A 397 -20.83 2.05 -29.98
C PHE A 397 -20.14 2.14 -31.34
N LYS A 398 -19.06 2.92 -31.40
CA LYS A 398 -18.28 3.15 -32.63
C LYS A 398 -17.15 2.15 -32.77
#